data_AF-A0A817VJB8-F1
#
_entry.id   AF-A0A817VJB8-F1
#
_cell.length_a   1.000
_cell.length_b   1.000
_cell.length_c   1.000
_cell.angle_alpha   90.00
_cell.angle_beta   90.00
_cell.angle_gamma   90.00
#
_symmetry.space_group_name_H-M   'P 1'
#
loop_
_entity.id
_entity.type
_entity.pdbx_description
1 polymer ?
#
loop_
_entity_poly.entity_id
_entity_poly.type
_entity_poly.pdbx_seq_one_letter_code
_entity_poly.pdbx_strand_id
1 'polypeptide(L)'
;MNTLKHKKNMKYYDVNQKLITTRIKPSREKDEIAAAEGVLVYHNIKHGHSYLAQQCLVNVCKTIFSSSPIATGLSCARTKPPSITLNVLAPYFTQNLINDLKDSF
;
A
#
# COMPACT_ATOMS: atom_id res chain seq x y z
N MET A 1 -24.55 -39.73 26.11
CA MET A 1 -23.38 -39.78 27.01
C MET A 1 -23.13 -38.37 27.57
N ASN A 2 -23.87 -37.98 28.61
CA ASN A 2 -23.85 -36.62 29.19
C ASN A 2 -23.36 -36.69 30.65
N THR A 3 -22.04 -36.83 30.84
CA THR A 3 -21.46 -36.82 32.18
C THR A 3 -21.28 -35.39 32.67
N LEU A 4 -21.40 -35.15 33.97
CA LEU A 4 -21.14 -33.82 34.57
C LEU A 4 -19.74 -33.29 34.24
N LYS A 5 -18.78 -34.21 34.08
CA LYS A 5 -17.42 -33.91 33.61
C LYS A 5 -17.42 -33.33 32.18
N HIS A 6 -18.17 -33.94 31.25
CA HIS A 6 -18.30 -33.43 29.88
C HIS A 6 -18.90 -32.01 29.85
N LYS A 7 -19.95 -31.77 30.65
CA LYS A 7 -20.58 -30.43 30.74
C LYS A 7 -19.64 -29.36 31.31
N LYS A 8 -18.80 -29.70 32.29
CA LYS A 8 -17.77 -28.78 32.82
C LYS A 8 -16.68 -28.50 31.78
N ASN A 9 -16.17 -29.54 31.12
CA ASN A 9 -15.12 -29.39 30.11
C ASN A 9 -15.58 -28.53 28.92
N MET A 10 -16.84 -28.68 28.48
CA MET A 10 -17.42 -27.82 27.42
C MET A 10 -17.47 -26.35 27.83
N LYS A 11 -17.81 -26.05 29.10
CA LYS A 11 -17.80 -24.67 29.60
C LYS A 11 -16.39 -24.08 29.62
N TYR A 12 -15.40 -24.87 30.03
CA TYR A 12 -14.00 -24.43 29.99
C TYR A 12 -13.52 -24.19 28.55
N TYR A 13 -13.92 -25.04 27.61
CA TYR A 13 -13.63 -24.85 26.18
C TYR A 13 -14.20 -23.52 25.67
N ASP A 14 -15.49 -23.24 25.89
CA ASP A 14 -16.13 -22.00 25.43
C ASP A 14 -15.48 -20.73 26.01
N VAL A 15 -15.14 -20.75 27.31
CA VAL A 15 -14.48 -19.61 27.97
C VAL A 15 -13.09 -19.39 27.40
N ASN A 16 -12.30 -20.47 27.23
CA ASN A 16 -10.95 -20.37 26.66
C ASN A 16 -10.99 -19.96 25.17
N GLN A 17 -11.94 -20.47 24.39
CA GLN A 17 -12.16 -20.08 22.99
C GLN A 17 -12.45 -18.57 22.87
N LYS A 18 -13.30 -18.03 23.74
CA LYS A 18 -13.59 -16.58 23.80
C LYS A 18 -12.38 -15.76 24.21
N LEU A 19 -11.57 -16.24 25.16
CA LEU A 19 -10.35 -15.54 25.59
C LEU A 19 -9.29 -15.53 24.49
N ILE A 20 -9.11 -16.63 23.76
CA ILE A 20 -8.17 -16.72 22.64
C ILE A 20 -8.58 -15.79 21.51
N THR A 21 -9.86 -15.78 21.13
CA THR A 21 -10.38 -14.92 20.03
C THR A 21 -10.42 -13.44 20.39
N THR A 22 -10.53 -13.07 21.66
CA THR A 22 -10.48 -11.66 22.10
C THR A 22 -9.06 -11.13 22.28
N ARG A 23 -8.10 -11.99 22.62
CA ARG A 23 -6.68 -11.62 22.83
C ARG A 23 -5.85 -11.67 21.55
N ILE A 24 -6.21 -12.54 20.60
CA ILE A 24 -5.66 -12.58 19.24
C ILE A 24 -6.69 -11.94 18.30
N LYS A 25 -6.83 -10.62 18.38
CA LYS A 25 -7.45 -9.90 17.26
C LYS A 25 -6.33 -9.60 16.28
N PRO A 26 -6.27 -10.24 15.08
CA PRO A 26 -5.53 -9.63 13.99
C PRO A 26 -6.08 -8.21 13.86
N SER A 27 -5.20 -7.23 14.01
CA SER A 27 -5.61 -5.85 13.76
C SER A 27 -5.94 -5.81 12.28
N ARG A 28 -7.23 -5.66 11.95
CA ARG A 28 -7.71 -5.53 10.57
C ARG A 28 -6.87 -4.51 9.78
N GLU A 29 -6.46 -3.44 10.45
CA GLU A 29 -5.56 -2.41 9.91
C GLU A 29 -4.17 -2.97 9.56
N LYS A 30 -3.59 -3.84 10.39
CA LYS A 30 -2.29 -4.48 10.08
C LYS A 30 -2.39 -5.40 8.86
N ASP A 31 -3.48 -6.14 8.73
CA ASP A 31 -3.71 -7.01 7.57
C ASP A 31 -3.96 -6.17 6.30
N GLU A 32 -4.71 -5.07 6.40
CA GLU A 32 -4.93 -4.12 5.31
C GLU A 32 -3.62 -3.43 4.87
N ILE A 33 -2.75 -3.06 5.82
CA ILE A 33 -1.41 -2.50 5.53
C ILE A 33 -0.54 -3.55 4.82
N ALA A 34 -0.47 -4.77 5.33
CA ALA A 34 0.32 -5.83 4.71
C ALA A 34 -0.16 -6.16 3.28
N ALA A 35 -1.49 -6.18 3.06
CA ALA A 35 -2.06 -6.35 1.74
C ALA A 35 -1.70 -5.17 0.81
N ALA A 36 -1.77 -3.92 1.31
CA ALA A 36 -1.40 -2.73 0.58
C ALA A 36 0.08 -2.76 0.13
N GLU A 37 0.99 -3.09 1.04
CA GLU A 37 2.42 -3.25 0.75
C GLU A 37 2.66 -4.32 -0.31
N GLY A 38 2.02 -5.49 -0.16
CA GLY A 38 2.13 -6.59 -1.12
C GLY A 38 1.66 -6.19 -2.53
N VAL A 39 0.53 -5.47 -2.64
CA VAL A 39 0.01 -4.98 -3.92
C VAL A 39 0.95 -3.96 -4.55
N LEU A 40 1.52 -3.03 -3.78
CA LEU A 40 2.47 -2.04 -4.28
C LEU A 40 3.75 -2.70 -4.82
N VAL A 41 4.32 -3.66 -4.08
CA VAL A 41 5.50 -4.42 -4.50
C VAL A 41 5.22 -5.22 -5.76
N TYR A 42 4.10 -5.94 -5.80
CA TYR A 42 3.68 -6.71 -6.98
C TYR A 42 3.50 -5.82 -8.21
N HIS A 43 2.80 -4.69 -8.04
CA HIS A 43 2.58 -3.72 -9.12
C HIS A 43 3.92 -3.21 -9.68
N ASN A 44 4.85 -2.82 -8.80
CA ASN A 44 6.16 -2.32 -9.23
C ASN A 44 6.94 -3.38 -10.03
N ILE A 45 7.00 -4.62 -9.53
CA ILE A 45 7.69 -5.74 -10.22
C ILE A 45 7.04 -6.04 -11.59
N LYS A 46 5.72 -5.97 -11.69
CA LYS A 46 5.01 -6.33 -12.93
C LYS A 46 4.97 -5.22 -13.97
N HIS A 47 4.89 -3.97 -13.55
CA HIS A 47 4.57 -2.86 -14.45
C HIS A 47 5.50 -1.65 -14.33
N GLY A 48 6.32 -1.50 -13.28
CA GLY A 48 6.97 -0.24 -12.89
C GLY A 48 7.82 0.52 -13.92
N HIS A 49 8.16 -0.08 -15.06
CA HIS A 49 9.04 0.52 -16.06
C HIS A 49 8.34 1.36 -17.15
N SER A 50 7.02 1.57 -17.08
CA SER A 50 6.28 2.34 -18.10
C SER A 50 5.47 3.49 -17.51
N TYR A 51 5.34 4.58 -18.27
CA TYR A 51 4.36 5.64 -17.95
C TYR A 51 2.91 5.14 -17.94
N LEU A 52 2.61 4.03 -18.63
CA LEU A 52 1.31 3.36 -18.54
C LEU A 52 1.11 2.67 -17.19
N ALA A 53 2.19 2.23 -16.55
CA ALA A 53 2.14 1.66 -15.21
C ALA A 53 1.69 2.70 -14.19
N GLN A 54 2.07 3.96 -14.38
CA GLN A 54 1.65 5.05 -13.50
C GLN A 54 0.14 5.22 -13.47
N GLN A 55 -0.56 4.98 -14.59
CA GLN A 55 -2.02 4.98 -14.60
C GLN A 55 -2.59 3.86 -13.71
N CYS A 56 -2.01 2.65 -13.82
CA CYS A 56 -2.41 1.52 -12.99
C CYS A 56 -2.06 1.76 -11.52
N LEU A 57 -0.90 2.35 -11.21
CA LEU A 57 -0.50 2.73 -9.85
C LEU A 57 -1.48 3.73 -9.24
N VAL A 58 -1.90 4.76 -9.98
CA VAL A 58 -2.89 5.73 -9.48
C VAL A 58 -4.19 5.04 -9.06
N ASN A 59 -4.67 4.07 -9.84
CA ASN A 59 -5.88 3.31 -9.49
C ASN A 59 -5.66 2.44 -8.24
N VAL A 60 -4.49 1.79 -8.13
CA VAL A 60 -4.09 1.03 -6.95
C VAL A 60 -4.05 1.94 -5.70
N CYS A 61 -3.41 3.11 -5.78
CA CYS A 61 -3.35 4.07 -4.68
C CYS A 61 -4.74 4.55 -4.24
N LYS A 62 -5.67 4.79 -5.18
CA LYS A 62 -7.06 5.14 -4.84
C LYS A 62 -7.79 4.02 -4.10
N THR A 63 -7.44 2.77 -4.40
CA THR A 63 -8.07 1.60 -3.80
C THR A 63 -7.52 1.37 -2.40
N ILE A 64 -6.19 1.41 -2.26
CA ILE A 64 -5.49 1.22 -0.98
C ILE A 64 -5.83 2.36 0.00
N PHE A 65 -5.78 3.61 -0.48
CA PHE A 65 -5.97 4.81 0.35
C PHE A 65 -7.31 5.47 0.06
N SER A 66 -8.39 4.68 0.03
CA SER A 66 -9.74 5.15 -0.33
C SER A 66 -10.28 6.26 0.57
N SER A 67 -9.85 6.31 1.84
CA SER A 67 -10.21 7.36 2.80
C SER A 67 -9.41 8.66 2.61
N SER A 68 -8.34 8.64 1.82
CA SER A 68 -7.49 9.81 1.62
C SER A 68 -8.02 10.69 0.48
N PRO A 69 -8.39 11.96 0.76
CA PRO A 69 -8.79 12.90 -0.28
C PRO A 69 -7.66 13.18 -1.28
N ILE A 70 -6.40 13.07 -0.81
CA ILE A 70 -5.21 13.23 -1.65
C ILE A 70 -5.12 12.08 -2.64
N ALA A 71 -5.26 10.84 -2.17
CA ALA A 71 -5.16 9.67 -3.03
C ALA A 71 -6.29 9.61 -4.06
N THR A 72 -7.53 9.87 -3.63
CA THR A 72 -8.70 9.93 -4.53
C THR A 72 -8.60 11.04 -5.57
N GLY A 73 -7.98 12.17 -5.23
CA GLY A 73 -7.68 13.28 -6.13
C GLY A 73 -6.57 13.04 -7.15
N LEU A 74 -5.77 11.97 -7.00
CA LEU A 74 -4.71 11.65 -7.97
C LEU A 74 -5.30 11.44 -9.37
N SER A 75 -4.81 12.19 -10.35
CA SER A 75 -5.23 12.08 -11.75
C SER A 75 -4.04 11.98 -12.71
N CYS A 76 -2.84 11.71 -12.17
CA CYS A 76 -1.60 11.64 -12.91
C CYS A 76 -1.50 10.32 -13.70
N ALA A 77 -2.19 10.26 -14.83
CA ALA A 77 -2.24 9.10 -15.70
C ALA A 77 -1.85 9.46 -17.14
N ARG A 78 -1.29 8.48 -17.86
CA ARG A 78 -1.00 8.50 -19.31
C ARG A 78 -0.08 9.63 -19.76
N THR A 79 -0.62 10.83 -19.96
CA THR A 79 0.06 11.99 -20.56
C THR A 79 0.66 12.93 -19.52
N LYS A 80 0.09 12.99 -18.31
CA LYS A 80 0.63 13.83 -17.24
C LYS A 80 2.03 13.38 -16.79
N PRO A 81 2.31 12.08 -16.55
CA PRO A 81 3.64 11.64 -16.15
C PRO A 81 4.76 12.03 -17.13
N PRO A 82 4.68 11.73 -18.45
CA PRO A 82 5.73 12.13 -19.38
C PRO A 82 5.83 13.65 -19.53
N SER A 83 4.71 14.39 -19.47
CA SER A 83 4.75 15.86 -19.52
C SER A 83 5.49 16.45 -18.32
N ILE A 84 5.24 15.95 -17.10
CA ILE A 84 5.97 16.37 -15.90
C ILE A 84 7.46 16.01 -16.02
N THR A 85 7.77 14.79 -16.47
CA THR A 85 9.16 14.38 -16.64
C THR A 85 9.90 15.28 -17.64
N LEU A 86 9.33 15.52 -18.81
CA LEU A 86 10.00 16.24 -19.89
C LEU A 86 10.04 17.76 -19.68
N ASN A 87 8.97 18.35 -19.13
CA ASN A 87 8.84 19.80 -19.06
C ASN A 87 9.22 20.39 -17.70
N VAL A 88 9.30 19.58 -16.64
CA VAL A 88 9.61 20.05 -15.28
C VAL A 88 10.88 19.40 -14.75
N LEU A 89 10.90 18.07 -14.68
CA LEU A 89 12.02 17.36 -14.06
C LEU A 89 13.29 17.41 -14.92
N ALA A 90 13.18 17.17 -16.22
CA ALA A 90 14.35 17.12 -17.11
C ALA A 90 15.10 18.47 -17.20
N PRO A 91 14.43 19.63 -17.38
CA PRO A 91 15.13 20.92 -17.37
C PRO A 91 15.77 21.23 -16.03
N TYR A 92 15.08 20.92 -14.92
CA TYR A 92 15.60 21.13 -13.57
C TYR A 92 16.89 20.32 -13.31
N PHE A 93 16.86 19.01 -13.58
CA PHE A 93 18.03 18.15 -13.38
C PHE A 93 19.18 18.51 -14.32
N THR A 94 18.89 18.87 -15.56
CA THR A 94 19.91 19.32 -16.51
C THR A 94 20.59 20.60 -16.02
N GLN A 95 19.80 21.56 -15.53
CA GLN A 95 20.35 22.81 -15.01
C GLN A 95 21.21 22.59 -13.76
N ASN A 96 20.74 21.74 -12.84
CA ASN A 96 21.52 21.38 -11.66
C ASN A 96 22.84 20.72 -12.05
N LEU A 97 22.80 19.74 -12.97
CA LEU A 97 24.01 19.07 -13.45
C LEU A 97 25.00 20.06 -14.09
N ILE A 98 24.50 21.02 -14.89
CA ILE A 98 25.34 22.06 -15.48
C ILE A 98 25.98 22.94 -14.39
N ASN A 99 25.24 23.29 -13.35
CA ASN A 99 25.76 24.11 -12.26
C ASN A 99 26.82 23.34 -11.45
N ASP A 100 26.54 22.08 -11.09
CA ASP A 100 27.48 21.23 -10.37
C ASP A 100 28.80 21.06 -11.15
N LEU A 101 28.71 20.92 -12.48
CA LEU A 101 29.88 20.85 -13.34
C LEU A 101 30.64 22.18 -13.38
N LYS A 102 29.95 23.33 -13.43
CA LYS A 102 30.59 24.65 -13.43
C LYS A 102 31.29 24.98 -12.12
N ASP A 103 30.73 24.55 -10.99
CA ASP A 103 31.30 24.78 -9.67
C ASP A 103 32.52 23.89 -9.38
N SER A 104 32.73 22.85 -10.21
CA SER A 104 33.83 21.89 -10.10
C SER A 104 35.09 22.25 -10.91
N PHE A 105 35.06 23.33 -11.71
CA PHE A 105 36.20 23.85 -12.51
C PHE A 105 36.48 25.31 -12.18
#